data_AF-A0A1T5BBZ4-F1
#
_entry.id   AF-A0A1T5BBZ4-F1
#
_cell.length_a   1.000
_cell.length_b   1.000
_cell.length_c   1.000
_cell.angle_alpha   90.00
_cell.angle_beta   90.00
_cell.angle_gamma   90.00
#
_symmetry.space_group_name_H-M   'P 1'
#
loop_
_entity.id
_entity.type
_entity.pdbx_description
1 polymer ?
#
loop_
_entity_poly.entity_id
_entity_poly.type
_entity_poly.pdbx_seq_one_letter_code
_entity_poly.pdbx_strand_id
1 'polypeptide(L)'
;MKPFLDEDFLLQTNTAKKLYHDFAAKMPIIDYHNHLPPEQISSDKMFDNITQVWLSGDHYKWRAMRANGVNERFCTGDASDREKFDQWAATVPYTLRNPLYHWTHLELKRYFGIKEILSPETSARIWDECNEKLKSPEFSVRGMLTMMNVKVVCTTDDPLDKLDHHQKISADGFSIKVLPAFRPDKAMNADDLQGLNNYIDKLQEIENVSIADVSKYLEALKNRHNYFAANGCTISDHGMDRIYADDWTEEEVDVIFKKIRSSQPISVAESSKFKSAMLEHFALWDHEKGWVQQYHLGALRNNNSRKFKELGPDTGWDSIGEFTQAQTLSKFLSKLDNNDQLTRTILYNLNPSHNEVFAAMIGNFNDGSAAGKMQFGSGWWFLDQKDGMTKQLNALSNLGLLSRFVGMLTDSRSFMSFPRHEYFRRIVCNLFGSEVEAGELPNDVEWIGKIVQDISFNNAKSYFNF
;
A
#
# COMPACT_ATOMS: atom_id res chain seq x y z
N MET A 1 -5.13 26.83 25.15
CA MET A 1 -4.62 25.54 24.63
C MET A 1 -5.55 25.09 23.52
N LYS A 2 -5.04 24.57 22.39
CA LYS A 2 -5.90 24.04 21.31
C LYS A 2 -6.53 22.71 21.77
N PRO A 3 -7.82 22.44 21.47
CA PRO A 3 -8.42 21.13 21.71
C PRO A 3 -7.69 20.03 20.91
N PHE A 4 -7.62 18.82 21.46
CA PHE A 4 -7.12 17.68 20.71
C PHE A 4 -8.02 17.39 19.50
N LEU A 5 -7.40 17.21 18.33
CA LEU A 5 -8.09 16.83 17.09
C LEU A 5 -9.23 17.81 16.71
N ASP A 6 -9.00 19.11 16.92
CA ASP A 6 -9.85 20.17 16.38
C ASP A 6 -9.79 20.21 14.84
N GLU A 7 -10.53 21.12 14.21
CA GLU A 7 -10.53 21.24 12.75
C GLU A 7 -9.15 21.66 12.19
N ASP A 8 -8.32 22.30 13.01
CA ASP A 8 -6.95 22.73 12.68
C ASP A 8 -5.89 21.71 13.15
N PHE A 9 -6.28 20.46 13.41
CA PHE A 9 -5.36 19.41 13.81
C PHE A 9 -4.16 19.33 12.86
N LEU A 10 -2.94 19.35 13.43
CA LEU A 10 -1.64 19.43 12.75
C LEU A 10 -1.36 20.71 11.93
N LEU A 11 -2.29 21.66 11.84
CA LEU A 11 -2.12 22.92 11.11
C LEU A 11 -1.69 24.02 12.08
N GLN A 12 -0.41 24.36 12.05
CA GLN A 12 0.22 25.24 13.03
C GLN A 12 0.15 26.72 12.64
N THR A 13 0.14 27.00 11.33
CA THR A 13 0.19 28.34 10.74
C THR A 13 -1.12 28.75 10.08
N ASN A 14 -1.36 30.05 9.87
CA ASN A 14 -2.56 30.50 9.16
C ASN A 14 -2.51 30.10 7.69
N THR A 15 -1.32 30.13 7.09
CA THR A 15 -1.10 29.64 5.72
C THR A 15 -1.45 28.15 5.60
N ALA A 16 -1.01 27.30 6.54
CA ALA A 16 -1.33 25.87 6.52
C ALA A 16 -2.84 25.60 6.61
N LYS A 17 -3.54 26.36 7.46
CA LYS A 17 -5.00 26.30 7.57
C LYS A 17 -5.68 26.63 6.24
N LYS A 18 -5.25 27.72 5.60
CA LYS A 18 -5.79 28.16 4.31
C LYS A 18 -5.55 27.09 3.24
N LEU A 19 -4.32 26.59 3.11
CA LEU A 19 -3.96 25.53 2.16
C LEU A 19 -4.81 24.26 2.36
N TYR A 20 -5.02 23.84 3.60
CA TYR A 20 -5.80 22.63 3.88
C TYR A 20 -7.30 22.84 3.63
N HIS A 21 -7.92 23.82 4.29
CA HIS A 21 -9.37 24.00 4.26
C HIS A 21 -9.89 24.49 2.90
N ASP A 22 -9.14 25.36 2.22
CA ASP A 22 -9.59 25.94 0.96
C ASP A 22 -9.29 25.03 -0.24
N PHE A 23 -8.18 24.27 -0.19
CA PHE A 23 -7.69 23.48 -1.33
C PHE A 23 -7.70 21.96 -1.07
N ALA A 24 -6.94 21.47 -0.07
CA ALA A 24 -6.68 20.03 0.09
C ALA A 24 -7.92 19.22 0.53
N ALA A 25 -8.68 19.72 1.49
CA ALA A 25 -9.76 18.99 2.15
C ALA A 25 -10.91 18.62 1.19
N LYS A 26 -11.11 19.42 0.15
CA LYS A 26 -12.16 19.24 -0.86
C LYS A 26 -11.79 18.20 -1.93
N MET A 27 -10.51 17.82 -2.03
CA MET A 27 -10.07 16.92 -3.08
C MET A 27 -10.61 15.50 -2.86
N PRO A 28 -11.10 14.84 -3.91
CA PRO A 28 -11.44 13.42 -3.84
C PRO A 28 -10.22 12.54 -3.57
N ILE A 29 -10.45 11.25 -3.32
CA ILE A 29 -9.37 10.27 -3.08
C ILE A 29 -9.22 9.34 -4.28
N ILE A 30 -7.98 9.20 -4.75
CA ILE A 30 -7.51 8.03 -5.51
C ILE A 30 -6.62 7.26 -4.56
N ASP A 31 -7.03 6.04 -4.23
CA ASP A 31 -6.25 5.12 -3.43
C ASP A 31 -5.66 4.04 -4.34
N TYR A 32 -4.58 4.42 -5.02
CA TYR A 32 -4.01 3.67 -6.14
C TYR A 32 -3.24 2.40 -5.72
N HIS A 33 -3.18 2.10 -4.42
CA HIS A 33 -2.66 0.84 -3.90
C HIS A 33 -3.20 0.56 -2.49
N ASN A 34 -3.91 -0.55 -2.35
CA ASN A 34 -4.43 -1.04 -1.07
C ASN A 34 -4.63 -2.56 -1.08
N HIS A 35 -5.06 -3.08 0.07
CA HIS A 35 -5.34 -4.49 0.33
C HIS A 35 -6.80 -4.72 0.73
N LEU A 36 -7.71 -3.86 0.26
CA LEU A 36 -9.14 -4.01 0.55
C LEU A 36 -9.68 -5.28 -0.13
N PRO A 37 -10.51 -6.09 0.56
CA PRO A 37 -11.04 -7.32 -0.02
C PRO A 37 -12.10 -7.04 -1.11
N PRO A 38 -11.86 -7.38 -2.39
CA PRO A 38 -12.79 -7.09 -3.49
C PRO A 38 -14.18 -7.72 -3.29
N GLU A 39 -14.23 -8.91 -2.69
CA GLU A 39 -15.48 -9.61 -2.36
C GLU A 39 -16.40 -8.75 -1.48
N GLN A 40 -15.86 -8.09 -0.45
CA GLN A 40 -16.66 -7.28 0.47
C GLN A 40 -17.16 -6.00 -0.19
N ILE A 41 -16.42 -5.46 -1.17
CA ILE A 41 -16.88 -4.35 -2.02
C ILE A 41 -17.98 -4.83 -2.97
N SER A 42 -17.80 -5.98 -3.60
CA SER A 42 -18.71 -6.58 -4.58
C SER A 42 -20.04 -7.03 -3.96
N SER A 43 -20.02 -7.48 -2.70
CA SER A 43 -21.21 -7.87 -1.92
C SER A 43 -21.82 -6.70 -1.15
N ASP A 44 -21.20 -5.52 -1.19
CA ASP A 44 -21.55 -4.35 -0.38
C ASP A 44 -21.75 -4.70 1.10
N LYS A 45 -20.74 -5.36 1.68
CA LYS A 45 -20.83 -5.96 3.00
C LYS A 45 -21.23 -4.95 4.06
N MET A 46 -22.18 -5.34 4.90
CA MET A 46 -22.48 -4.70 6.18
C MET A 46 -21.73 -5.42 7.30
N PHE A 47 -21.25 -4.68 8.29
CA PHE A 47 -20.55 -5.22 9.45
C PHE A 47 -21.46 -5.27 10.66
N ASP A 48 -21.42 -6.36 11.43
CA ASP A 48 -22.32 -6.52 12.59
C ASP A 48 -21.96 -5.56 13.72
N ASN A 49 -20.68 -5.19 13.84
CA ASN A 49 -20.17 -4.34 14.90
C ASN A 49 -18.80 -3.71 14.55
N ILE A 50 -18.39 -2.74 15.36
CA ILE A 50 -17.15 -1.99 15.17
C ILE A 50 -15.89 -2.86 15.21
N THR A 51 -15.85 -3.95 15.99
CA THR A 51 -14.66 -4.83 16.00
C THR A 51 -14.41 -5.44 14.64
N GLN A 52 -15.45 -5.88 13.93
CA GLN A 52 -15.29 -6.52 12.62
C GLN A 52 -14.72 -5.57 11.56
N VAL A 53 -15.18 -4.33 11.52
CA VAL A 53 -14.69 -3.33 10.54
C VAL A 53 -13.33 -2.75 10.96
N TRP A 54 -13.01 -2.75 12.26
CA TRP A 54 -11.93 -1.94 12.81
C TRP A 54 -10.73 -2.71 13.35
N LEU A 55 -10.94 -3.92 13.88
CA LEU A 55 -9.91 -4.74 14.54
C LEU A 55 -9.60 -6.04 13.79
N SER A 56 -10.38 -6.44 12.79
CA SER A 56 -10.08 -7.61 11.94
C SER A 56 -8.91 -7.37 10.96
N GLY A 57 -8.41 -6.14 10.88
CA GLY A 57 -7.19 -5.70 10.19
C GLY A 57 -7.00 -4.19 10.37
N ASP A 58 -5.94 -3.51 9.92
CA ASP A 58 -4.54 -3.92 9.75
C ASP A 58 -3.89 -4.31 11.09
N HIS A 59 -2.81 -5.08 11.04
CA HIS A 59 -2.14 -5.66 12.21
C HIS A 59 -1.44 -4.66 13.15
N TYR A 60 -1.49 -3.35 12.90
CA TYR A 60 -0.94 -2.33 13.81
C TYR A 60 -1.60 -2.38 15.20
N LYS A 61 -2.93 -2.54 15.24
CA LYS A 61 -3.67 -2.60 16.51
C LYS A 61 -3.27 -3.83 17.32
N TRP A 62 -3.16 -5.00 16.67
CA TRP A 62 -2.68 -6.23 17.32
C TRP A 62 -1.26 -6.09 17.86
N ARG A 63 -0.36 -5.44 17.10
CA ARG A 63 1.01 -5.18 17.57
C ARG A 63 1.00 -4.32 18.84
N ALA A 64 0.20 -3.26 18.90
CA ALA A 64 0.09 -2.42 20.09
C ALA A 64 -0.54 -3.16 21.27
N MET A 65 -1.59 -3.96 21.04
CA MET A 65 -2.21 -4.79 22.07
C MET A 65 -1.21 -5.81 22.66
N ARG A 66 -0.43 -6.49 21.81
CA ARG A 66 0.64 -7.40 22.25
C ARG A 66 1.72 -6.67 23.07
N ALA A 67 2.13 -5.48 22.62
CA ALA A 67 3.08 -4.65 23.37
C ALA A 67 2.52 -4.21 24.73
N ASN A 68 1.20 -4.04 24.82
CA ASN A 68 0.48 -3.76 26.07
C ASN A 68 0.16 -5.02 26.90
N GLY A 69 0.76 -6.16 26.58
CA GLY A 69 0.60 -7.41 27.34
C GLY A 69 -0.75 -8.11 27.14
N VAL A 70 -1.56 -7.69 26.17
CA VAL A 70 -2.83 -8.34 25.86
C VAL A 70 -2.59 -9.75 25.29
N ASN A 71 -3.31 -10.73 25.83
CA ASN A 71 -3.21 -12.12 25.37
C ASN A 71 -3.66 -12.25 23.90
N GLU A 72 -2.98 -13.10 23.12
CA GLU A 72 -3.27 -13.33 21.69
C GLU A 72 -4.74 -13.75 21.44
N ARG A 73 -5.39 -14.38 22.43
CA ARG A 73 -6.82 -14.70 22.42
C ARG A 73 -7.71 -13.49 22.08
N PHE A 74 -7.33 -12.30 22.55
CA PHE A 74 -8.06 -11.05 22.32
C PHE A 74 -7.56 -10.26 21.10
N CYS A 75 -6.55 -10.76 20.38
CA CYS A 75 -6.12 -10.20 19.11
C CYS A 75 -6.72 -11.02 17.97
N THR A 76 -6.08 -12.15 17.65
CA THR A 76 -6.45 -13.01 16.52
C THR A 76 -7.20 -14.28 16.93
N GLY A 77 -7.30 -14.56 18.24
CA GLY A 77 -7.96 -15.75 18.76
C GLY A 77 -9.48 -15.66 18.83
N ASP A 78 -10.05 -16.50 19.70
CA ASP A 78 -11.48 -16.83 19.75
C ASP A 78 -12.32 -15.97 20.71
N ALA A 79 -11.75 -14.90 21.28
CA ALA A 79 -12.54 -13.96 22.08
C ALA A 79 -13.67 -13.33 21.25
N SER A 80 -14.77 -13.01 21.92
CA SER A 80 -15.89 -12.30 21.30
C SER A 80 -15.46 -10.93 20.80
N ASP A 81 -16.19 -10.41 19.81
CA ASP A 81 -15.92 -9.09 19.24
C ASP A 81 -15.93 -7.98 20.30
N ARG A 82 -16.83 -8.10 21.28
CA ARG A 82 -16.91 -7.15 22.41
C ARG A 82 -15.68 -7.22 23.31
N GLU A 83 -15.24 -8.43 23.70
CA GLU A 83 -14.03 -8.60 24.51
C GLU A 83 -12.80 -8.02 23.80
N LYS A 84 -12.66 -8.23 22.49
CA LYS A 84 -11.57 -7.66 21.69
C LYS A 84 -11.62 -6.14 21.66
N PHE A 85 -12.81 -5.55 21.51
CA PHE A 85 -13.00 -4.09 21.57
C PHE A 85 -12.61 -3.51 22.91
N ASP A 86 -13.05 -4.12 24.01
CA ASP A 86 -12.74 -3.64 25.36
C ASP A 86 -11.22 -3.69 25.62
N GLN A 87 -10.53 -4.72 25.14
CA GLN A 87 -9.06 -4.80 25.21
C GLN A 87 -8.37 -3.74 24.36
N TRP A 88 -8.92 -3.42 23.19
CA TRP A 88 -8.44 -2.29 22.39
C TRP A 88 -8.65 -0.95 23.10
N ALA A 89 -9.85 -0.71 23.64
CA ALA A 89 -10.18 0.50 24.39
C ALA A 89 -9.29 0.67 25.63
N ALA A 90 -8.94 -0.42 26.32
CA ALA A 90 -7.97 -0.42 27.41
C ALA A 90 -6.53 -0.18 26.95
N THR A 91 -6.21 -0.49 25.70
CA THR A 91 -4.89 -0.26 25.11
C THR A 91 -4.70 1.16 24.61
N VAL A 92 -5.74 1.81 24.06
CA VAL A 92 -5.64 3.14 23.44
C VAL A 92 -4.98 4.21 24.33
N PRO A 93 -5.28 4.34 25.64
CA PRO A 93 -4.61 5.32 26.50
C PRO A 93 -3.07 5.18 26.54
N TYR A 94 -2.55 3.98 26.34
CA TYR A 94 -1.11 3.69 26.31
C TYR A 94 -0.47 3.91 24.93
N THR A 95 -1.27 4.28 23.91
CA THR A 95 -0.78 4.59 22.56
C THR A 95 -0.44 6.07 22.36
N LEU A 96 -0.41 6.89 23.42
CA LEU A 96 0.01 8.29 23.32
C LEU A 96 1.38 8.41 22.61
N ARG A 97 1.47 9.35 21.67
CA ARG A 97 2.59 9.55 20.72
C ARG A 97 2.76 8.47 19.64
N ASN A 98 2.01 7.37 19.68
CA ASN A 98 1.89 6.45 18.56
C ASN A 98 0.84 6.97 17.55
N PRO A 99 1.03 6.80 16.23
CA PRO A 99 0.02 7.21 15.24
C PRO A 99 -1.35 6.56 15.45
N LEU A 100 -1.42 5.37 16.06
CA LEU A 100 -2.67 4.71 16.45
C LEU A 100 -3.59 5.61 17.28
N TYR A 101 -3.02 6.48 18.12
CA TYR A 101 -3.83 7.43 18.89
C TYR A 101 -4.51 8.46 17.99
N HIS A 102 -3.83 8.94 16.94
CA HIS A 102 -4.46 9.85 15.98
C HIS A 102 -5.49 9.13 15.11
N TRP A 103 -5.14 7.96 14.57
CA TRP A 103 -6.01 7.20 13.68
C TRP A 103 -7.30 6.79 14.37
N THR A 104 -7.22 6.25 15.59
CA THR A 104 -8.39 5.88 16.40
C THR A 104 -9.42 7.00 16.43
N HIS A 105 -8.98 8.21 16.77
CA HIS A 105 -9.90 9.33 16.97
C HIS A 105 -10.28 10.02 15.65
N LEU A 106 -9.43 9.98 14.62
CA LEU A 106 -9.80 10.41 13.26
C LEU A 106 -10.89 9.52 12.68
N GLU A 107 -10.73 8.20 12.80
CA GLU A 107 -11.67 7.19 12.34
C GLU A 107 -13.02 7.33 13.06
N LEU A 108 -13.02 7.45 14.39
CA LEU A 108 -14.23 7.72 15.18
C LEU A 108 -14.92 9.03 14.77
N LYS A 109 -14.15 10.11 14.57
CA LYS A 109 -14.70 11.43 14.22
C LYS A 109 -15.28 11.47 12.81
N ARG A 110 -14.62 10.84 11.82
CA ARG A 110 -15.01 10.96 10.41
C ARG A 110 -16.14 10.02 10.01
N TYR A 111 -16.12 8.78 10.47
CA TYR A 111 -17.19 7.84 10.17
C TYR A 111 -18.38 8.00 11.10
N PHE A 112 -18.13 8.15 12.40
CA PHE A 112 -19.21 8.09 13.39
C PHE A 112 -19.60 9.46 13.95
N GLY A 113 -18.77 10.50 13.79
CA GLY A 113 -19.00 11.81 14.39
C GLY A 113 -18.61 11.89 15.88
N ILE A 114 -17.96 10.85 16.40
CA ILE A 114 -17.61 10.72 17.81
C ILE A 114 -16.33 11.50 18.10
N LYS A 115 -16.40 12.41 19.08
CA LYS A 115 -15.26 13.24 19.53
C LYS A 115 -14.71 12.81 20.90
N GLU A 116 -15.34 11.85 21.55
CA GLU A 116 -14.87 11.30 22.82
C GLU A 116 -13.53 10.56 22.64
N ILE A 117 -12.69 10.62 23.68
CA ILE A 117 -11.46 9.84 23.73
C ILE A 117 -11.82 8.40 24.05
N LEU A 118 -11.32 7.44 23.27
CA LEU A 118 -11.53 6.03 23.54
C LEU A 118 -10.69 5.58 24.74
N SER A 119 -11.37 5.06 25.76
CA SER A 119 -10.80 4.52 26.99
C SER A 119 -11.76 3.47 27.58
N PRO A 120 -11.38 2.72 28.63
CA PRO A 120 -12.31 1.83 29.33
C PRO A 120 -13.60 2.51 29.79
N GLU A 121 -13.53 3.79 30.18
CA GLU A 121 -14.67 4.55 30.70
C GLU A 121 -15.66 4.96 29.61
N THR A 122 -15.19 5.12 28.36
CA THR A 122 -16.00 5.52 27.20
C THR A 122 -16.35 4.35 26.28
N SER A 123 -15.70 3.19 26.46
CA SER A 123 -15.81 2.04 25.54
C SER A 123 -17.25 1.60 25.29
N ALA A 124 -18.06 1.47 26.36
CA ALA A 124 -19.44 1.02 26.22
C ALA A 124 -20.29 1.97 25.36
N ARG A 125 -20.18 3.29 25.59
CA ARG A 125 -20.93 4.29 24.82
C ARG A 125 -20.49 4.30 23.35
N ILE A 126 -19.18 4.30 23.11
CA ILE A 126 -18.62 4.32 21.74
C ILE A 126 -19.01 3.04 21.00
N TRP A 127 -18.95 1.88 21.66
CA TRP A 127 -19.41 0.60 21.11
C TRP A 127 -20.87 0.69 20.67
N ASP A 128 -21.76 1.13 21.56
CA ASP A 128 -23.20 1.19 21.29
C ASP A 128 -23.51 2.19 20.17
N GLU A 129 -22.91 3.39 20.19
CA GLU A 129 -23.14 4.42 19.17
C GLU A 129 -22.63 4.00 17.78
N CYS A 130 -21.43 3.43 17.70
CA CYS A 130 -20.88 2.93 16.45
C CYS A 130 -21.74 1.81 15.87
N ASN A 131 -22.13 0.84 16.71
CA ASN A 131 -22.93 -0.30 16.26
C ASN A 131 -24.34 0.07 15.85
N GLU A 132 -24.94 1.10 16.46
CA GLU A 132 -26.22 1.62 16.00
C GLU A 132 -26.10 2.24 14.60
N LYS A 133 -25.05 3.03 14.35
CA LYS A 133 -24.77 3.63 13.03
C LYS A 133 -24.47 2.59 11.97
N LEU A 134 -23.72 1.53 12.30
CA LEU A 134 -23.36 0.44 11.38
C LEU A 134 -24.57 -0.32 10.81
N LYS A 135 -25.78 -0.17 11.38
CA LYS A 135 -27.01 -0.75 10.83
C LYS A 135 -27.52 -0.02 9.59
N SER A 136 -27.09 1.23 9.37
CA SER A 136 -27.54 2.06 8.25
C SER A 136 -26.78 1.74 6.95
N PRO A 137 -27.43 1.75 5.78
CA PRO A 137 -26.78 1.44 4.49
C PRO A 137 -25.57 2.34 4.14
N GLU A 138 -25.50 3.54 4.71
CA GLU A 138 -24.37 4.47 4.58
C GLU A 138 -23.05 3.91 5.14
N PHE A 139 -23.13 2.92 6.03
CA PHE A 139 -21.99 2.24 6.66
C PHE A 139 -21.68 0.87 6.06
N SER A 140 -22.34 0.52 4.96
CA SER A 140 -21.87 -0.57 4.07
C SER A 140 -20.47 -0.26 3.55
N VAL A 141 -19.77 -1.26 3.01
CA VAL A 141 -18.47 -1.06 2.38
C VAL A 141 -18.52 0.03 1.30
N ARG A 142 -19.50 -0.01 0.38
CA ARG A 142 -19.62 1.01 -0.68
C ARG A 142 -20.05 2.36 -0.10
N GLY A 143 -20.88 2.35 0.95
CA GLY A 143 -21.27 3.54 1.70
C GLY A 143 -20.08 4.26 2.32
N MET A 144 -19.20 3.54 3.01
CA MET A 144 -17.99 4.09 3.64
C MET A 144 -17.01 4.67 2.60
N LEU A 145 -16.81 4.00 1.47
CA LEU A 145 -15.99 4.54 0.37
C LEU A 145 -16.58 5.85 -0.19
N THR A 146 -17.91 5.89 -0.33
CA THR A 146 -18.62 7.08 -0.81
C THR A 146 -18.53 8.23 0.20
N MET A 147 -18.68 7.94 1.50
CA MET A 147 -18.58 8.90 2.60
C MET A 147 -17.22 9.63 2.59
N MET A 148 -16.15 8.92 2.22
CA MET A 148 -14.79 9.45 2.16
C MET A 148 -14.43 10.09 0.80
N ASN A 149 -15.40 10.27 -0.10
CA ASN A 149 -15.21 10.84 -1.43
C ASN A 149 -14.12 10.12 -2.27
N VAL A 150 -14.06 8.80 -2.14
CA VAL A 150 -13.18 7.94 -2.95
C VAL A 150 -13.70 7.87 -4.39
N LYS A 151 -12.79 7.85 -5.36
CA LYS A 151 -13.11 7.76 -6.80
C LYS A 151 -12.51 6.52 -7.46
N VAL A 152 -11.33 6.11 -7.00
CA VAL A 152 -10.63 4.93 -7.49
C VAL A 152 -9.98 4.25 -6.30
N VAL A 153 -10.10 2.93 -6.23
CA VAL A 153 -9.28 2.05 -5.40
C VAL A 153 -8.61 1.03 -6.30
N CYS A 154 -7.33 0.76 -6.08
CA CYS A 154 -6.64 -0.35 -6.73
C CYS A 154 -6.29 -1.40 -5.68
N THR A 155 -6.94 -2.56 -5.76
CA THR A 155 -6.65 -3.69 -4.88
C THR A 155 -5.37 -4.37 -5.32
N THR A 156 -4.82 -5.24 -4.48
CA THR A 156 -3.59 -5.97 -4.76
C THR A 156 -3.90 -7.44 -4.89
N ASP A 157 -3.76 -7.98 -6.10
CA ASP A 157 -4.32 -9.28 -6.49
C ASP A 157 -3.23 -10.21 -7.05
N ASP A 158 -3.36 -11.50 -6.78
CA ASP A 158 -2.41 -12.53 -7.23
C ASP A 158 -2.69 -12.88 -8.70
N PRO A 159 -1.68 -13.13 -9.56
CA PRO A 159 -1.91 -13.52 -10.95
C PRO A 159 -2.83 -14.73 -11.14
N LEU A 160 -2.97 -15.60 -10.14
CA LEU A 160 -3.90 -16.74 -10.17
C LEU A 160 -5.37 -16.36 -9.89
N ASP A 161 -5.65 -15.14 -9.47
CA ASP A 161 -6.99 -14.71 -9.11
C ASP A 161 -7.89 -14.59 -10.35
N LYS A 162 -9.17 -14.95 -10.15
CA LYS A 162 -10.20 -14.92 -11.21
C LYS A 162 -10.73 -13.51 -11.49
N LEU A 163 -10.58 -12.57 -10.56
CA LEU A 163 -11.08 -11.19 -10.68
C LEU A 163 -12.62 -11.08 -10.87
N ASP A 164 -13.38 -12.12 -10.55
CA ASP A 164 -14.86 -12.15 -10.69
C ASP A 164 -15.53 -10.99 -9.94
N HIS A 165 -14.98 -10.59 -8.79
CA HIS A 165 -15.48 -9.46 -8.00
C HIS A 165 -15.27 -8.12 -8.69
N HIS A 166 -14.12 -7.89 -9.33
CA HIS A 166 -13.85 -6.70 -10.13
C HIS A 166 -14.78 -6.61 -11.33
N GLN A 167 -14.96 -7.73 -12.04
CA GLN A 167 -15.89 -7.82 -13.17
C GLN A 167 -17.31 -7.48 -12.75
N LYS A 168 -17.77 -8.04 -11.63
CA LYS A 168 -19.10 -7.75 -11.09
C LYS A 168 -19.26 -6.28 -10.72
N ILE A 169 -18.28 -5.68 -10.02
CA ILE A 169 -18.32 -4.26 -9.66
C ILE A 169 -18.35 -3.37 -10.91
N SER A 170 -17.51 -3.66 -11.91
CA SER A 170 -17.47 -2.89 -13.16
C SER A 170 -18.78 -2.99 -13.94
N ALA A 171 -19.54 -4.07 -13.78
CA ALA A 171 -20.79 -4.30 -14.50
C ALA A 171 -22.04 -3.76 -13.77
N ASP A 172 -21.99 -3.54 -12.45
CA ASP A 172 -23.17 -3.23 -11.63
C ASP A 172 -23.48 -1.73 -11.45
N GLY A 173 -22.70 -0.85 -12.08
CA GLY A 173 -22.95 0.59 -12.11
C GLY A 173 -22.46 1.36 -10.87
N PHE A 174 -21.66 0.74 -10.00
CA PHE A 174 -20.99 1.44 -8.91
C PHE A 174 -20.11 2.58 -9.43
N SER A 175 -20.19 3.75 -8.79
CA SER A 175 -19.54 4.97 -9.28
C SER A 175 -18.04 5.05 -8.99
N ILE A 176 -17.55 4.26 -8.03
CA ILE A 176 -16.13 4.20 -7.65
C ILE A 176 -15.48 3.07 -8.44
N LYS A 177 -14.38 3.38 -9.14
CA LYS A 177 -13.61 2.36 -9.87
C LYS A 177 -12.86 1.48 -8.89
N VAL A 178 -13.01 0.16 -9.03
CA VAL A 178 -12.27 -0.86 -8.26
C VAL A 178 -11.45 -1.65 -9.27
N LEU A 179 -10.16 -1.35 -9.35
CA LEU A 179 -9.25 -1.93 -10.34
C LEU A 179 -8.29 -2.91 -9.66
N PRO A 180 -7.91 -4.02 -10.32
CA PRO A 180 -6.89 -4.90 -9.79
C PRO A 180 -5.48 -4.34 -10.05
N ALA A 181 -4.54 -4.62 -9.16
CA ALA A 181 -3.10 -4.46 -9.39
C ALA A 181 -2.42 -5.84 -9.37
N PHE A 182 -1.56 -6.09 -10.35
CA PHE A 182 -0.92 -7.39 -10.57
C PHE A 182 0.28 -7.58 -9.62
N ARG A 183 0.20 -8.53 -8.69
CA ARG A 183 1.28 -8.80 -7.71
C ARG A 183 1.85 -10.22 -7.80
N PRO A 184 2.91 -10.44 -8.61
CA PRO A 184 3.43 -11.78 -8.91
C PRO A 184 4.48 -12.29 -7.90
N ASP A 185 4.50 -11.81 -6.65
CA ASP A 185 5.51 -12.17 -5.64
C ASP A 185 5.69 -13.70 -5.51
N LYS A 186 4.57 -14.45 -5.44
CA LYS A 186 4.60 -15.92 -5.32
C LYS A 186 5.07 -16.62 -6.59
N ALA A 187 4.85 -16.02 -7.76
CA ALA A 187 5.25 -16.58 -9.06
C ALA A 187 6.78 -16.64 -9.22
N MET A 188 7.52 -15.92 -8.39
CA MET A 188 8.98 -15.89 -8.40
C MET A 188 9.62 -16.32 -7.08
N ASN A 189 8.84 -16.81 -6.11
CA ASN A 189 9.33 -17.11 -4.76
C ASN A 189 10.15 -18.41 -4.69
N ALA A 190 11.36 -18.38 -5.23
CA ALA A 190 12.29 -19.51 -5.25
C ALA A 190 12.91 -19.85 -3.87
N ASP A 191 12.57 -19.11 -2.81
CA ASP A 191 12.97 -19.46 -1.43
C ASP A 191 12.05 -20.51 -0.80
N ASP A 192 10.83 -20.67 -1.34
CA ASP A 192 9.87 -21.71 -0.98
C ASP A 192 9.54 -22.55 -2.21
N LEU A 193 10.39 -23.55 -2.49
CA LEU A 193 10.23 -24.43 -3.65
C LEU A 193 8.91 -25.19 -3.64
N GLN A 194 8.40 -25.58 -2.46
CA GLN A 194 7.12 -26.27 -2.38
C GLN A 194 5.96 -25.32 -2.70
N GLY A 195 5.98 -24.11 -2.12
CA GLY A 195 5.01 -23.07 -2.42
C GLY A 195 5.01 -22.68 -3.90
N LEU A 196 6.19 -22.51 -4.49
CA LEU A 196 6.34 -22.18 -5.91
C LEU A 196 5.87 -23.32 -6.83
N ASN A 197 6.14 -24.59 -6.51
CA ASN A 197 5.61 -25.71 -7.29
C ASN A 197 4.08 -25.77 -7.23
N ASN A 198 3.50 -25.62 -6.04
CA ASN A 198 2.05 -25.56 -5.87
C ASN A 198 1.43 -24.39 -6.66
N TYR A 199 2.15 -23.26 -6.74
CA TYR A 199 1.75 -22.11 -7.53
C TYR A 199 1.74 -22.43 -9.03
N ILE A 200 2.81 -23.03 -9.54
CA ILE A 200 2.94 -23.44 -10.94
C ILE A 200 1.84 -24.45 -11.31
N ASP A 201 1.57 -25.43 -10.44
CA ASP A 201 0.52 -26.42 -10.68
C ASP A 201 -0.88 -25.78 -10.82
N LYS A 202 -1.20 -24.81 -9.95
CA LYS A 202 -2.45 -24.05 -10.07
C LYS A 202 -2.51 -23.22 -11.34
N LEU A 203 -1.39 -22.64 -11.76
CA LEU A 203 -1.33 -21.89 -13.02
C LEU A 203 -1.62 -22.80 -14.22
N GLN A 204 -1.07 -24.03 -14.24
CA GLN A 204 -1.38 -25.03 -15.28
C GLN A 204 -2.89 -25.33 -15.33
N GLU A 205 -3.54 -25.48 -14.18
CA GLU A 205 -4.97 -25.75 -14.09
C GLU A 205 -5.80 -24.57 -14.61
N ILE A 206 -5.44 -23.33 -14.24
CA ILE A 206 -6.15 -22.11 -14.65
C ILE A 206 -6.01 -21.86 -16.15
N GLU A 207 -4.80 -21.98 -16.68
CA GLU A 207 -4.51 -21.72 -18.09
C GLU A 207 -4.77 -22.94 -18.98
N ASN A 208 -5.04 -24.10 -18.39
CA ASN A 208 -5.25 -25.38 -19.07
C ASN A 208 -4.10 -25.72 -20.04
N VAL A 209 -2.86 -25.54 -19.57
CA VAL A 209 -1.62 -25.82 -20.32
C VAL A 209 -0.65 -26.63 -19.48
N SER A 210 0.19 -27.44 -20.13
CA SER A 210 1.31 -28.10 -19.46
C SER A 210 2.52 -27.17 -19.41
N ILE A 211 3.09 -26.98 -18.22
CA ILE A 211 4.27 -26.14 -17.97
C ILE A 211 5.46 -27.06 -17.69
N ALA A 212 6.14 -27.45 -18.76
CA ALA A 212 7.28 -28.37 -18.71
C ALA A 212 8.64 -27.65 -18.64
N ASP A 213 8.69 -26.38 -19.02
CA ASP A 213 9.89 -25.54 -19.10
C ASP A 213 9.55 -24.08 -18.73
N VAL A 214 10.59 -23.25 -18.60
CA VAL A 214 10.41 -21.84 -18.21
C VAL A 214 9.68 -21.04 -19.28
N SER A 215 9.83 -21.39 -20.56
CA SER A 215 9.16 -20.69 -21.66
C SER A 215 7.64 -20.83 -21.53
N LYS A 216 7.14 -22.05 -21.30
CA LYS A 216 5.71 -22.30 -21.05
C LYS A 216 5.22 -21.65 -19.75
N TYR A 217 6.08 -21.54 -18.74
CA TYR A 217 5.74 -20.84 -17.51
C TYR A 217 5.52 -19.34 -17.74
N LEU A 218 6.44 -18.70 -18.46
CA LEU A 218 6.35 -17.29 -18.81
C LEU A 218 5.16 -17.02 -19.74
N GLU A 219 4.88 -17.90 -20.70
CA GLU A 219 3.70 -17.80 -21.57
C GLU A 219 2.39 -17.80 -20.75
N ALA A 220 2.25 -18.75 -19.82
CA ALA A 220 1.07 -18.85 -18.95
C ALA A 220 0.93 -17.61 -18.04
N LEU A 221 2.03 -17.12 -17.46
CA LEU A 221 2.00 -15.90 -16.66
C LEU A 221 1.70 -14.65 -17.50
N LYS A 222 2.21 -14.57 -18.72
CA LYS A 222 1.91 -13.48 -19.64
C LYS A 222 0.42 -13.47 -20.02
N ASN A 223 -0.20 -14.64 -20.16
CA ASN A 223 -1.65 -14.73 -20.34
C ASN A 223 -2.41 -14.19 -19.12
N ARG A 224 -1.97 -14.48 -17.90
CA ARG A 224 -2.54 -13.85 -16.69
C ARG A 224 -2.36 -12.34 -16.69
N HIS A 225 -1.19 -11.83 -17.07
CA HIS A 225 -0.94 -10.39 -17.22
C HIS A 225 -1.89 -9.74 -18.22
N ASN A 226 -2.08 -10.37 -19.39
CA ASN A 226 -3.07 -9.94 -20.39
C ASN A 226 -4.51 -10.01 -19.87
N TYR A 227 -4.84 -11.04 -19.07
CA TYR A 227 -6.14 -11.16 -18.41
C TYR A 227 -6.40 -10.01 -17.45
N PHE A 228 -5.42 -9.63 -16.63
CA PHE A 228 -5.50 -8.47 -15.76
C PHE A 228 -5.70 -7.18 -16.56
N ALA A 229 -4.98 -6.99 -17.67
CA ALA A 229 -5.17 -5.84 -18.56
C ALA A 229 -6.61 -5.77 -19.10
N ALA A 230 -7.18 -6.91 -19.51
CA ALA A 230 -8.57 -6.99 -19.98
C ALA A 230 -9.60 -6.67 -18.88
N ASN A 231 -9.20 -6.76 -17.60
CA ASN A 231 -10.01 -6.39 -16.44
C ASN A 231 -9.67 -5.01 -15.86
N GLY A 232 -9.00 -4.15 -16.65
CA GLY A 232 -8.75 -2.75 -16.29
C GLY A 232 -7.53 -2.51 -15.42
N CYS A 233 -6.67 -3.51 -15.22
CA CYS A 233 -5.39 -3.35 -14.54
C CYS A 233 -4.49 -2.38 -15.30
N THR A 234 -3.86 -1.45 -14.57
CA THR A 234 -2.84 -0.52 -15.10
C THR A 234 -1.61 -0.42 -14.20
N ILE A 235 -1.52 -1.28 -13.18
CA ILE A 235 -0.54 -1.22 -12.11
C ILE A 235 -0.03 -2.63 -11.78
N SER A 236 1.28 -2.78 -11.62
CA SER A 236 1.89 -3.91 -10.95
C SER A 236 2.46 -3.50 -9.60
N ASP A 237 2.55 -4.47 -8.68
CA ASP A 237 3.20 -4.31 -7.40
C ASP A 237 4.12 -5.49 -7.10
N HIS A 238 5.25 -5.22 -6.47
CA HIS A 238 6.23 -6.22 -6.09
C HIS A 238 6.74 -5.97 -4.67
N GLY A 239 6.47 -6.91 -3.77
CA GLY A 239 6.91 -6.85 -2.38
C GLY A 239 8.08 -7.78 -2.10
N MET A 240 9.26 -7.23 -1.83
CA MET A 240 10.47 -8.02 -1.61
C MET A 240 11.43 -7.41 -0.58
N ASP A 241 12.41 -8.20 -0.14
CA ASP A 241 13.46 -7.75 0.76
C ASP A 241 14.40 -6.75 0.07
N ARG A 242 14.77 -7.05 -1.17
CA ARG A 242 15.58 -6.22 -2.07
C ARG A 242 15.26 -6.55 -3.51
N ILE A 243 15.63 -5.66 -4.42
CA ILE A 243 15.53 -5.95 -5.85
C ILE A 243 16.64 -6.90 -6.30
N TYR A 244 16.29 -7.85 -7.18
CA TYR A 244 17.19 -8.85 -7.75
C TYR A 244 17.58 -8.42 -9.18
N ALA A 245 18.88 -8.46 -9.49
CA ALA A 245 19.43 -7.92 -10.74
C ALA A 245 20.67 -8.71 -11.24
N ASP A 246 20.75 -10.00 -10.93
CA ASP A 246 21.84 -10.85 -11.43
C ASP A 246 21.75 -11.03 -12.94
N ASP A 247 22.89 -11.22 -13.60
CA ASP A 247 22.92 -11.57 -15.02
C ASP A 247 22.51 -13.03 -15.20
N TRP A 248 21.71 -13.30 -16.24
CA TRP A 248 21.11 -14.59 -16.51
C TRP A 248 20.99 -14.83 -18.02
N THR A 249 20.95 -16.09 -18.44
CA THR A 249 20.56 -16.51 -19.81
C THR A 249 19.34 -17.42 -19.75
N GLU A 250 18.61 -17.54 -20.86
CA GLU A 250 17.42 -18.42 -20.93
C GLU A 250 17.77 -19.87 -20.59
N GLU A 251 18.94 -20.37 -21.03
CA GLU A 251 19.38 -21.73 -20.74
C GLU A 251 19.66 -21.95 -19.24
N GLU A 252 20.28 -20.96 -18.57
CA GLU A 252 20.52 -21.05 -17.13
C GLU A 252 19.20 -21.09 -16.36
N VAL A 253 18.26 -20.22 -16.71
CA VAL A 253 16.95 -20.13 -16.04
C VAL A 253 16.12 -21.38 -16.31
N ASP A 254 16.17 -21.96 -17.52
CA ASP A 254 15.49 -23.22 -17.83
C ASP A 254 16.03 -24.39 -17.00
N VAL A 255 17.36 -24.49 -16.83
CA VAL A 255 17.97 -25.50 -15.96
C VAL A 255 17.51 -25.31 -14.50
N ILE A 256 17.48 -24.07 -14.01
CA ILE A 256 17.00 -23.77 -12.65
C ILE A 256 15.52 -24.12 -12.51
N PHE A 257 14.70 -23.79 -13.50
CA PHE A 257 13.27 -24.10 -13.51
C PHE A 257 13.01 -25.61 -13.46
N LYS A 258 13.77 -26.41 -14.21
CA LYS A 258 13.69 -27.88 -14.15
C LYS A 258 14.06 -28.43 -12.78
N LYS A 259 15.04 -27.84 -12.09
CA LYS A 259 15.35 -28.17 -10.69
C LYS A 259 14.19 -27.83 -9.76
N ILE A 260 13.61 -26.63 -9.90
CA ILE A 260 12.42 -26.20 -9.15
C ILE A 260 11.30 -27.23 -9.34
N ARG A 261 10.93 -27.55 -10.59
CA ARG A 261 9.85 -28.50 -10.92
C ARG A 261 10.06 -29.93 -10.44
N SER A 262 11.32 -30.35 -10.31
CA SER A 262 11.68 -31.66 -9.77
C SER A 262 11.93 -31.64 -8.25
N SER A 263 11.65 -30.52 -7.59
CA SER A 263 11.91 -30.29 -6.16
C SER A 263 13.37 -30.56 -5.77
N GLN A 264 14.29 -30.36 -6.71
CA GLN A 264 15.72 -30.43 -6.42
C GLN A 264 16.17 -29.14 -5.71
N PRO A 265 17.11 -29.24 -4.74
CA PRO A 265 17.69 -28.06 -4.13
C PRO A 265 18.34 -27.15 -5.18
N ILE A 266 18.12 -25.84 -5.04
CA ILE A 266 18.81 -24.81 -5.80
C ILE A 266 19.68 -23.98 -4.84
N SER A 267 20.79 -23.48 -5.34
CA SER A 267 21.67 -22.57 -4.60
C SER A 267 21.09 -21.17 -4.48
N VAL A 268 21.64 -20.37 -3.56
CA VAL A 268 21.27 -18.95 -3.40
C VAL A 268 21.49 -18.16 -4.70
N ALA A 269 22.58 -18.45 -5.43
CA ALA A 269 22.87 -17.82 -6.71
C ALA A 269 21.83 -18.20 -7.78
N GLU A 270 21.41 -19.47 -7.83
CA GLU A 270 20.35 -19.92 -8.74
C GLU A 270 18.99 -19.30 -8.41
N SER A 271 18.61 -19.22 -7.13
CA SER A 271 17.39 -18.53 -6.68
C SER A 271 17.42 -17.06 -7.11
N SER A 272 18.53 -16.37 -6.88
CA SER A 272 18.71 -14.96 -7.25
C SER A 272 18.65 -14.73 -8.76
N LYS A 273 19.28 -15.59 -9.57
CA LYS A 273 19.19 -15.54 -11.04
C LYS A 273 17.76 -15.76 -11.54
N PHE A 274 17.07 -16.78 -11.04
CA PHE A 274 15.67 -17.04 -11.41
C PHE A 274 14.79 -15.84 -11.07
N LYS A 275 14.91 -15.29 -9.85
CA LYS A 275 14.18 -14.09 -9.44
C LYS A 275 14.48 -12.87 -10.32
N SER A 276 15.74 -12.67 -10.68
CA SER A 276 16.17 -11.58 -11.57
C SER A 276 15.53 -11.69 -12.95
N ALA A 277 15.49 -12.90 -13.52
CA ALA A 277 14.85 -13.16 -14.81
C ALA A 277 13.34 -12.91 -14.77
N MET A 278 12.66 -13.40 -13.74
CA MET A 278 11.22 -13.18 -13.58
C MET A 278 10.88 -11.69 -13.46
N LEU A 279 11.61 -10.93 -12.62
CA LEU A 279 11.39 -9.49 -12.45
C LEU A 279 11.56 -8.71 -13.75
N GLU A 280 12.60 -9.04 -14.52
CA GLU A 280 12.84 -8.40 -15.81
C GLU A 280 11.71 -8.67 -16.79
N HIS A 281 11.25 -9.92 -16.91
CA HIS A 281 10.10 -10.24 -17.74
C HIS A 281 8.83 -9.50 -17.31
N PHE A 282 8.55 -9.41 -16.01
CA PHE A 282 7.39 -8.67 -15.49
C PHE A 282 7.47 -7.18 -15.86
N ALA A 283 8.61 -6.53 -15.65
CA ALA A 283 8.80 -5.13 -15.99
C ALA A 283 8.66 -4.86 -17.50
N LEU A 284 9.18 -5.75 -18.34
CA LEU A 284 9.00 -5.66 -19.79
C LEU A 284 7.54 -5.80 -20.22
N TRP A 285 6.76 -6.64 -19.53
CA TRP A 285 5.32 -6.78 -19.77
C TRP A 285 4.54 -5.55 -19.33
N ASP A 286 4.92 -4.95 -18.21
CA ASP A 286 4.33 -3.71 -17.73
C ASP A 286 4.60 -2.56 -18.70
N HIS A 287 5.82 -2.47 -19.22
CA HIS A 287 6.18 -1.53 -20.28
C HIS A 287 5.33 -1.74 -21.55
N GLU A 288 5.17 -2.98 -22.02
CA GLU A 288 4.32 -3.29 -23.19
C GLU A 288 2.88 -2.79 -23.02
N LYS A 289 2.33 -2.83 -21.79
CA LYS A 289 0.98 -2.34 -21.49
C LYS A 289 0.93 -0.87 -21.04
N GLY A 290 2.07 -0.19 -20.94
CA GLY A 290 2.17 1.16 -20.39
C GLY A 290 1.75 1.26 -18.91
N TRP A 291 1.85 0.16 -18.16
CA TRP A 291 1.50 0.09 -16.74
C TRP A 291 2.49 0.86 -15.89
N VAL A 292 2.04 1.26 -14.71
CA VAL A 292 2.92 1.71 -13.64
C VAL A 292 3.41 0.49 -12.86
N GLN A 293 4.70 0.41 -12.60
CA GLN A 293 5.28 -0.63 -11.75
C GLN A 293 5.68 -0.09 -10.37
N GLN A 294 5.35 -0.82 -9.32
CA GLN A 294 5.64 -0.45 -7.93
C GLN A 294 6.58 -1.46 -7.29
N TYR A 295 7.58 -0.97 -6.58
CA TYR A 295 8.55 -1.81 -5.85
C TYR A 295 8.58 -1.44 -4.37
N HIS A 296 8.03 -2.32 -3.53
CA HIS A 296 8.00 -2.21 -2.08
C HIS A 296 9.15 -3.00 -1.45
N LEU A 297 10.22 -2.29 -1.05
CA LEU A 297 11.51 -2.89 -0.71
C LEU A 297 11.90 -2.72 0.77
N GLY A 298 12.40 -3.80 1.37
CA GLY A 298 13.08 -3.75 2.67
C GLY A 298 12.30 -4.36 3.84
N ALA A 299 11.24 -5.12 3.59
CA ALA A 299 10.53 -5.84 4.64
C ALA A 299 11.32 -7.07 5.12
N LEU A 300 11.54 -7.18 6.43
CA LEU A 300 12.01 -8.41 7.07
C LEU A 300 10.81 -9.14 7.66
N ARG A 301 10.42 -10.25 7.02
CA ARG A 301 9.13 -10.91 7.27
C ARG A 301 9.25 -12.15 8.16
N ASN A 302 8.16 -12.49 8.85
CA ASN A 302 7.99 -13.74 9.60
C ASN A 302 9.04 -13.97 10.71
N ASN A 303 9.49 -12.89 11.38
CA ASN A 303 10.58 -12.92 12.37
C ASN A 303 10.29 -13.83 13.57
N ASN A 304 9.01 -13.99 13.94
CA ASN A 304 8.60 -14.84 15.05
C ASN A 304 8.21 -16.23 14.55
N SER A 305 9.18 -17.15 14.50
CA SER A 305 8.96 -18.49 13.94
C SER A 305 7.88 -19.30 14.65
N ARG A 306 7.72 -19.12 15.97
CA ARG A 306 6.64 -19.78 16.72
C ARG A 306 5.28 -19.28 16.26
N LYS A 307 5.11 -17.96 16.17
CA LYS A 307 3.84 -17.36 15.76
C LYS A 307 3.55 -17.54 14.28
N PHE A 308 4.56 -17.61 13.43
CA PHE A 308 4.38 -17.98 12.03
C PHE A 308 3.78 -19.37 11.88
N LYS A 309 4.24 -20.36 12.66
CA LYS A 309 3.65 -21.72 12.66
C LYS A 309 2.20 -21.73 13.17
N GLU A 310 1.87 -20.88 14.14
CA GLU A 310 0.54 -20.82 14.75
C GLU A 310 -0.48 -20.03 13.92
N LEU A 311 -0.07 -18.90 13.32
CA LEU A 311 -0.96 -17.89 12.74
C LEU A 311 -0.73 -17.63 11.24
N GLY A 312 0.38 -18.11 10.68
CA GLY A 312 0.78 -17.81 9.31
C GLY A 312 1.33 -16.39 9.10
N PRO A 313 1.55 -15.99 7.83
CA PRO A 313 2.08 -14.68 7.46
C PRO A 313 1.10 -13.53 7.75
N ASP A 314 1.57 -12.28 7.61
CA ASP A 314 0.74 -11.06 7.67
C ASP A 314 -0.05 -10.87 8.97
N THR A 315 0.47 -11.39 10.08
CA THR A 315 -0.15 -11.34 11.41
C THR A 315 0.59 -10.41 12.38
N GLY A 316 1.39 -9.46 11.87
CA GLY A 316 2.00 -8.37 12.64
C GLY A 316 3.41 -8.64 13.21
N TRP A 317 4.08 -9.68 12.72
CA TRP A 317 5.42 -10.12 13.17
C TRP A 317 6.56 -9.71 12.21
N ASP A 318 6.27 -8.84 11.26
CA ASP A 318 7.21 -8.31 10.28
C ASP A 318 7.86 -7.00 10.79
N SER A 319 9.02 -6.63 10.27
CA SER A 319 9.74 -5.42 10.68
C SER A 319 10.54 -4.79 9.53
N ILE A 320 11.15 -3.65 9.82
CA ILE A 320 12.11 -2.98 8.95
C ILE A 320 13.37 -3.86 8.83
N GLY A 321 13.80 -4.14 7.60
CA GLY A 321 15.06 -4.83 7.31
C GLY A 321 16.18 -3.87 6.91
N GLU A 322 17.41 -4.40 6.92
CA GLU A 322 18.62 -3.70 6.50
C GLU A 322 19.28 -4.47 5.35
N PHE A 323 18.80 -4.22 4.14
CA PHE A 323 19.31 -4.83 2.91
C PHE A 323 19.95 -3.76 2.03
N THR A 324 21.10 -4.06 1.42
CA THR A 324 21.72 -3.16 0.43
C THR A 324 20.82 -3.06 -0.81
N GLN A 325 20.40 -1.84 -1.19
CA GLN A 325 19.46 -1.61 -2.30
C GLN A 325 20.10 -0.90 -3.50
N ALA A 326 21.01 0.05 -3.26
CA ALA A 326 21.43 1.03 -4.27
C ALA A 326 22.00 0.40 -5.55
N GLN A 327 22.93 -0.55 -5.40
CA GLN A 327 23.62 -1.15 -6.54
C GLN A 327 22.69 -2.02 -7.39
N THR A 328 21.86 -2.86 -6.76
CA THR A 328 20.94 -3.73 -7.47
C THR A 328 19.80 -2.95 -8.11
N LEU A 329 19.30 -1.89 -7.46
CA LEU A 329 18.33 -0.96 -8.07
C LEU A 329 18.90 -0.28 -9.30
N SER A 330 20.09 0.31 -9.19
CA SER A 330 20.73 0.96 -10.33
C SER A 330 20.91 0.00 -11.50
N LYS A 331 21.35 -1.24 -11.23
CA LYS A 331 21.56 -2.25 -12.26
C LYS A 331 20.25 -2.67 -12.92
N PHE A 332 19.22 -2.97 -12.13
CA PHE A 332 17.91 -3.36 -12.65
C PHE A 332 17.27 -2.28 -13.51
N LEU A 333 17.20 -1.05 -13.00
CA LEU A 333 16.61 0.09 -13.71
C LEU A 333 17.39 0.42 -14.98
N SER A 334 18.73 0.44 -14.92
CA SER A 334 19.58 0.67 -16.10
C SER A 334 19.40 -0.41 -17.15
N LYS A 335 19.19 -1.67 -16.77
CA LYS A 335 18.97 -2.75 -17.73
C LYS A 335 17.71 -2.53 -18.57
N LEU A 336 16.63 -2.09 -17.95
CA LEU A 336 15.38 -1.76 -18.63
C LEU A 336 15.53 -0.48 -19.47
N ASP A 337 16.19 0.54 -18.93
CA ASP A 337 16.34 1.86 -19.56
C ASP A 337 17.30 1.83 -20.76
N ASN A 338 18.31 0.95 -20.76
CA ASN A 338 19.24 0.77 -21.89
C ASN A 338 18.53 0.40 -23.21
N ASN A 339 17.33 -0.15 -23.14
CA ASN A 339 16.51 -0.50 -24.30
C ASN A 339 15.26 0.39 -24.44
N ASP A 340 15.15 1.48 -23.66
CA ASP A 340 13.97 2.35 -23.57
C ASP A 340 12.69 1.57 -23.19
N GLN A 341 12.84 0.61 -22.27
CA GLN A 341 11.77 -0.27 -21.78
C GLN A 341 11.48 -0.11 -20.29
N LEU A 342 12.05 0.92 -19.66
CA LEU A 342 11.68 1.30 -18.30
C LEU A 342 10.38 2.10 -18.34
N THR A 343 9.31 1.61 -17.72
CA THR A 343 8.03 2.33 -17.63
C THR A 343 7.98 3.26 -16.41
N ARG A 344 6.85 3.97 -16.24
CA ARG A 344 6.52 4.73 -15.02
C ARG A 344 6.70 3.84 -13.79
N THR A 345 7.55 4.26 -12.86
CA THR A 345 7.96 3.43 -11.73
C THR A 345 7.83 4.17 -10.41
N ILE A 346 7.31 3.52 -9.39
CA ILE A 346 7.29 4.03 -8.02
C ILE A 346 8.14 3.14 -7.12
N LEU A 347 9.13 3.73 -6.46
CA LEU A 347 9.98 3.04 -5.50
C LEU A 347 9.56 3.37 -4.07
N TYR A 348 9.41 2.35 -3.24
CA TYR A 348 9.13 2.47 -1.81
C TYR A 348 10.23 1.77 -1.01
N ASN A 349 10.67 2.39 0.08
CA ASN A 349 11.58 1.78 1.04
C ASN A 349 10.89 1.65 2.40
N LEU A 350 11.22 0.59 3.14
CA LEU A 350 10.76 0.42 4.53
C LEU A 350 11.76 0.94 5.57
N ASN A 351 13.00 1.22 5.15
CA ASN A 351 14.07 1.68 6.03
C ASN A 351 14.40 3.15 5.76
N PRO A 352 14.05 4.08 6.67
CA PRO A 352 14.14 5.52 6.40
C PRO A 352 15.58 6.01 6.20
N SER A 353 16.62 5.22 6.54
CA SER A 353 18.00 5.54 6.17
C SER A 353 18.26 5.48 4.65
N HIS A 354 17.34 4.89 3.89
CA HIS A 354 17.40 4.79 2.43
C HIS A 354 16.58 5.88 1.71
N ASN A 355 15.97 6.84 2.43
CA ASN A 355 15.14 7.87 1.81
C ASN A 355 15.92 8.65 0.73
N GLU A 356 17.09 9.19 1.07
CA GLU A 356 17.92 9.96 0.14
C GLU A 356 18.49 9.06 -0.97
N VAL A 357 18.78 7.79 -0.67
CA VAL A 357 19.21 6.81 -1.68
C VAL A 357 18.13 6.62 -2.73
N PHE A 358 16.89 6.41 -2.33
CA PHE A 358 15.76 6.19 -3.24
C PHE A 358 15.37 7.47 -3.98
N ALA A 359 15.33 8.61 -3.28
CA ALA A 359 15.04 9.91 -3.87
C ALA A 359 16.10 10.35 -4.90
N ALA A 360 17.38 10.07 -4.68
CA ALA A 360 18.42 10.29 -5.67
C ALA A 360 18.37 9.27 -6.82
N MET A 361 18.07 8.00 -6.53
CA MET A 361 18.00 6.92 -7.52
C MET A 361 16.99 7.22 -8.63
N ILE A 362 15.80 7.70 -8.28
CA ILE A 362 14.76 8.03 -9.27
C ILE A 362 15.20 9.15 -10.23
N GLY A 363 16.09 10.03 -9.80
CA GLY A 363 16.60 11.15 -10.60
C GLY A 363 17.40 10.68 -11.82
N ASN A 364 18.02 9.50 -11.75
CA ASN A 364 18.85 8.96 -12.82
C ASN A 364 18.06 8.51 -14.05
N PHE A 365 16.76 8.24 -13.92
CA PHE A 365 15.95 7.54 -14.93
C PHE A 365 14.68 8.30 -15.36
N ASN A 366 14.66 9.62 -15.17
CA ASN A 366 13.64 10.47 -15.80
C ASN A 366 14.09 10.82 -17.23
N ASP A 367 13.18 10.69 -18.20
CA ASP A 367 13.49 10.77 -19.65
C ASP A 367 12.62 11.80 -20.42
N GLY A 368 11.64 12.42 -19.76
CA GLY A 368 10.71 13.36 -20.38
C GLY A 368 9.45 12.74 -21.00
N SER A 369 9.28 11.42 -20.96
CA SER A 369 8.06 10.73 -21.43
C SER A 369 6.84 11.02 -20.56
N ALA A 370 7.05 11.27 -19.27
CA ALA A 370 6.03 11.67 -18.31
C ALA A 370 6.60 12.62 -17.25
N ALA A 371 5.78 13.52 -16.72
CA ALA A 371 6.16 14.39 -15.62
C ALA A 371 6.37 13.54 -14.35
N GLY A 372 7.63 13.41 -13.91
CA GLY A 372 7.99 12.53 -12.81
C GLY A 372 7.75 11.06 -13.14
N LYS A 373 8.23 10.58 -14.31
CA LYS A 373 8.20 9.16 -14.71
C LYS A 373 8.64 8.24 -13.57
N MET A 374 9.68 8.64 -12.83
CA MET A 374 10.17 7.94 -11.67
C MET A 374 9.71 8.65 -10.40
N GLN A 375 9.06 7.93 -9.50
CA GLN A 375 8.49 8.45 -8.26
C GLN A 375 9.15 7.78 -7.05
N PHE A 376 9.40 8.58 -6.01
CA PHE A 376 9.71 8.07 -4.68
C PHE A 376 8.41 8.13 -3.88
N GLY A 377 7.84 6.96 -3.61
CA GLY A 377 6.52 6.81 -3.01
C GLY A 377 6.41 7.38 -1.60
N SER A 378 5.18 7.54 -1.12
CA SER A 378 4.89 8.02 0.24
C SER A 378 5.55 7.13 1.31
N GLY A 379 5.66 7.65 2.54
CA GLY A 379 6.17 6.88 3.67
C GLY A 379 5.39 5.57 3.82
N TRP A 380 6.07 4.44 3.64
CA TRP A 380 5.44 3.12 3.56
C TRP A 380 5.35 2.43 4.92
N TRP A 381 4.18 1.83 5.22
CA TRP A 381 3.93 0.94 6.35
C TRP A 381 4.33 1.52 7.73
N PHE A 382 5.51 1.19 8.27
CA PHE A 382 5.95 1.74 9.57
C PHE A 382 6.29 3.24 9.48
N LEU A 383 6.53 3.72 8.27
CA LEU A 383 6.86 5.10 7.95
C LEU A 383 5.62 5.93 7.55
N ASP A 384 4.46 5.28 7.41
CA ASP A 384 3.17 5.94 7.20
C ASP A 384 2.69 6.60 8.51
N GLN A 385 3.40 7.63 8.96
CA GLN A 385 3.09 8.42 10.15
C GLN A 385 3.85 9.75 10.08
N LYS A 386 3.50 10.72 10.93
CA LYS A 386 3.96 12.11 10.78
C LYS A 386 5.47 12.26 10.57
N ASP A 387 6.30 11.60 11.37
CA ASP A 387 7.77 11.69 11.25
C ASP A 387 8.26 11.04 9.96
N GLY A 388 7.76 9.84 9.64
CA GLY A 388 8.16 9.11 8.43
C GLY A 388 7.73 9.81 7.14
N MET A 389 6.47 10.27 7.06
CA MET A 389 5.98 11.10 5.96
C MET A 389 6.80 12.38 5.81
N THR A 390 7.09 13.09 6.92
CA THR A 390 7.86 14.34 6.86
C THR A 390 9.28 14.09 6.31
N LYS A 391 9.95 13.03 6.77
CA LYS A 391 11.28 12.66 6.28
C LYS A 391 11.26 12.27 4.80
N GLN A 392 10.26 11.50 4.36
CA GLN A 392 10.08 11.12 2.97
C GLN A 392 9.84 12.35 2.08
N LEU A 393 8.91 13.22 2.48
CA LEU A 393 8.58 14.46 1.78
C LEU A 393 9.80 15.38 1.66
N ASN A 394 10.58 15.55 2.74
CA ASN A 394 11.79 16.37 2.72
C ASN A 394 12.87 15.79 1.79
N ALA A 395 13.09 14.47 1.80
CA ALA A 395 14.03 13.83 0.89
C ALA A 395 13.60 14.03 -0.57
N LEU A 396 12.32 13.83 -0.89
CA LEU A 396 11.78 14.06 -2.22
C LEU A 396 11.84 15.55 -2.64
N SER A 397 11.57 16.48 -1.72
CA SER A 397 11.67 17.93 -1.99
C SER A 397 13.10 18.36 -2.34
N ASN A 398 14.10 17.81 -1.63
CA ASN A 398 15.49 18.20 -1.82
C ASN A 398 16.15 17.57 -3.06
N LEU A 399 15.75 16.36 -3.44
CA LEU A 399 16.41 15.56 -4.48
C LEU A 399 15.55 15.35 -5.73
N GLY A 400 14.28 15.75 -5.69
CA GLY A 400 13.32 15.61 -6.79
C GLY A 400 12.38 16.80 -6.87
N LEU A 401 11.14 16.55 -7.33
CA LEU A 401 10.11 17.57 -7.49
C LEU A 401 8.85 17.20 -6.72
N LEU A 402 8.71 17.70 -5.49
CA LEU A 402 7.52 17.44 -4.67
C LEU A 402 6.21 17.87 -5.37
N SER A 403 6.26 18.92 -6.20
CA SER A 403 5.09 19.36 -6.98
C SER A 403 4.57 18.33 -8.00
N ARG A 404 5.38 17.33 -8.36
CA ARG A 404 5.03 16.22 -9.25
C ARG A 404 4.78 14.90 -8.51
N PHE A 405 4.78 14.93 -7.18
CA PHE A 405 4.57 13.75 -6.37
C PHE A 405 3.16 13.19 -6.55
N VAL A 406 3.05 11.89 -6.81
CA VAL A 406 1.76 11.17 -6.96
C VAL A 406 0.94 11.12 -5.67
N GLY A 407 1.55 11.38 -4.51
CA GLY A 407 0.83 11.54 -3.26
C GLY A 407 0.55 10.24 -2.53
N MET A 408 -0.52 10.27 -1.74
CA MET A 408 -0.83 9.25 -0.73
C MET A 408 -1.61 8.05 -1.29
N LEU A 409 -1.34 6.89 -0.72
CA LEU A 409 -2.11 5.64 -0.80
C LEU A 409 -2.33 5.12 0.63
N THR A 410 -3.31 4.25 0.85
CA THR A 410 -3.57 3.71 2.20
C THR A 410 -2.72 2.50 2.55
N ASP A 411 -2.36 1.66 1.57
CA ASP A 411 -1.71 0.35 1.79
C ASP A 411 -2.43 -0.49 2.87
N SER A 412 -3.76 -0.36 2.96
CA SER A 412 -4.54 -0.88 4.07
C SER A 412 -5.55 -1.93 3.61
N ARG A 413 -5.92 -2.82 4.52
CA ARG A 413 -7.05 -3.75 4.36
C ARG A 413 -8.33 -3.29 5.06
N SER A 414 -8.28 -2.16 5.76
CA SER A 414 -9.44 -1.63 6.49
C SER A 414 -10.16 -0.58 5.65
N PHE A 415 -11.49 -0.72 5.53
CA PHE A 415 -12.34 0.30 4.93
C PHE A 415 -12.38 1.60 5.75
N MET A 416 -11.88 1.59 6.99
CA MET A 416 -11.78 2.78 7.83
C MET A 416 -10.46 3.55 7.66
N SER A 417 -9.58 3.14 6.74
CA SER A 417 -8.22 3.69 6.63
C SER A 417 -8.13 5.06 5.94
N PHE A 418 -9.15 5.50 5.20
CA PHE A 418 -9.12 6.72 4.40
C PHE A 418 -8.81 8.04 5.16
N PRO A 419 -9.06 8.19 6.47
CA PRO A 419 -8.52 9.31 7.24
C PRO A 419 -6.98 9.42 7.22
N ARG A 420 -6.24 8.39 6.77
CA ARG A 420 -4.81 8.49 6.44
C ARG A 420 -4.54 9.52 5.33
N HIS A 421 -5.43 9.65 4.33
CA HIS A 421 -5.33 10.74 3.34
C HIS A 421 -5.53 12.12 3.98
N GLU A 422 -6.48 12.26 4.92
CA GLU A 422 -6.62 13.50 5.69
C GLU A 422 -5.33 13.80 6.48
N TYR A 423 -4.79 12.80 7.16
CA TYR A 423 -3.58 12.92 7.97
C TYR A 423 -2.40 13.40 7.12
N PHE A 424 -2.18 12.77 5.97
CA PHE A 424 -1.17 13.16 4.99
C PHE A 424 -1.37 14.59 4.47
N ARG A 425 -2.60 14.94 4.04
CA ARG A 425 -2.91 16.28 3.51
C ARG A 425 -2.62 17.38 4.52
N ARG A 426 -2.96 17.15 5.80
CA ARG A 426 -2.64 18.10 6.88
C ARG A 426 -1.14 18.29 7.06
N ILE A 427 -0.36 17.21 6.98
CA ILE A 427 1.11 17.26 7.08
C ILE A 427 1.71 18.05 5.91
N VAL A 428 1.29 17.76 4.68
CA VAL A 428 1.75 18.48 3.48
C VAL A 428 1.43 19.97 3.59
N CYS A 429 0.18 20.32 3.94
CA CYS A 429 -0.21 21.72 4.09
C CYS A 429 0.56 22.43 5.21
N ASN A 430 0.86 21.72 6.30
CA ASN A 430 1.64 22.28 7.39
C ASN A 430 3.10 22.52 6.99
N LEU A 431 3.73 21.63 6.22
CA LEU A 431 5.10 21.83 5.72
C LEU A 431 5.18 23.10 4.86
N PHE A 432 4.38 23.20 3.80
CA PHE A 432 4.33 24.41 2.96
C PHE A 432 3.96 25.66 3.77
N GLY A 433 2.94 25.56 4.62
CA GLY A 433 2.46 26.69 5.40
C GLY A 433 3.49 27.21 6.41
N SER A 434 4.31 26.33 6.99
CA SER A 434 5.42 26.72 7.87
C SER A 434 6.54 27.42 7.11
N GLU A 435 6.95 26.89 5.96
CA GLU A 435 8.04 27.44 5.14
C GLU A 435 7.66 28.79 4.51
N VAL A 436 6.39 28.98 4.13
CA VAL A 436 5.88 30.28 3.68
C VAL A 436 5.92 31.31 4.80
N GLU A 437 5.48 30.97 6.02
CA GLU A 437 5.52 31.92 7.15
C GLU A 437 6.95 32.20 7.64
N ALA A 438 7.89 31.26 7.42
CA ALA A 438 9.32 31.45 7.69
C ALA A 438 10.05 32.28 6.61
N GLY A 439 9.43 32.52 5.45
CA GLY A 439 10.05 33.21 4.32
C GLY A 439 11.01 32.34 3.49
N GLU A 440 10.94 31.01 3.66
CA GLU A 440 11.68 30.02 2.86
C GLU A 440 11.00 29.78 1.51
N LEU A 441 9.68 29.96 1.45
CA LEU A 441 8.87 29.91 0.22
C LEU A 441 8.10 31.21 0.00
N PRO A 442 7.80 31.57 -1.26
CA PRO A 442 6.97 32.74 -1.55
C PRO A 442 5.55 32.56 -1.03
N ASN A 443 4.94 33.64 -0.54
CA ASN A 443 3.54 33.66 -0.13
C ASN A 443 2.58 33.74 -1.32
N ASP A 444 2.69 32.79 -2.25
CA ASP A 444 1.76 32.58 -3.35
C ASP A 444 0.82 31.41 -3.02
N VAL A 445 -0.18 31.70 -2.19
CA VAL A 445 -1.12 30.69 -1.69
C VAL A 445 -1.90 30.01 -2.80
N GLU A 446 -2.20 30.72 -3.90
CA GLU A 446 -2.97 30.14 -5.01
C GLU A 446 -2.12 29.11 -5.77
N TRP A 447 -0.86 29.43 -6.05
CA TRP A 447 0.06 28.48 -6.69
C TRP A 447 0.35 27.28 -5.80
N ILE A 448 0.68 27.50 -4.52
CA ILE A 448 0.94 26.42 -3.57
C ILE A 448 -0.33 25.60 -3.33
N GLY A 449 -1.50 26.24 -3.27
CA GLY A 449 -2.79 25.59 -3.18
C GLY A 449 -3.04 24.65 -4.35
N LYS A 450 -2.71 25.06 -5.58
CA LYS A 450 -2.75 24.17 -6.75
C LYS A 450 -1.81 22.97 -6.59
N ILE A 451 -0.57 23.17 -6.15
CA ILE A 451 0.38 22.07 -5.88
C ILE A 451 -0.21 21.09 -4.85
N VAL A 452 -0.81 21.61 -3.79
CA VAL A 452 -1.46 20.79 -2.76
C VAL A 452 -2.62 19.96 -3.34
N GLN A 453 -3.43 20.53 -4.24
CA GLN A 453 -4.47 19.77 -4.95
C GLN A 453 -3.89 18.70 -5.89
N ASP A 454 -2.79 19.03 -6.55
CA ASP A 454 -2.09 18.11 -7.45
C ASP A 454 -1.56 16.89 -6.69
N ILE A 455 -0.84 17.11 -5.58
CA ILE A 455 -0.35 16.03 -4.69
C ILE A 455 -1.52 15.26 -4.05
N SER A 456 -2.64 15.92 -3.77
CA SER A 456 -3.80 15.29 -3.12
C SER A 456 -4.62 14.39 -4.04
N PHE A 457 -4.53 14.58 -5.38
CA PHE A 457 -5.37 13.88 -6.36
C PHE A 457 -4.88 13.99 -7.82
N ASN A 458 -4.63 15.20 -8.35
CA ASN A 458 -4.50 15.38 -9.82
C ASN A 458 -3.24 14.70 -10.40
N ASN A 459 -2.15 14.66 -9.64
CA ASN A 459 -0.92 13.97 -10.05
C ASN A 459 -1.18 12.47 -10.20
N ALA A 460 -1.76 11.81 -9.19
CA ALA A 460 -2.13 10.39 -9.28
C ALA A 460 -3.08 10.15 -10.47
N LYS A 461 -4.14 10.96 -10.61
CA LYS A 461 -5.08 10.83 -11.73
C LYS A 461 -4.37 10.84 -13.10
N SER A 462 -3.44 11.78 -13.29
CA SER A 462 -2.70 11.94 -14.54
C SER A 462 -1.64 10.86 -14.73
N TYR A 463 -0.96 10.48 -13.65
CA TYR A 463 0.14 9.52 -13.68
C TYR A 463 -0.34 8.10 -14.01
N PHE A 464 -1.50 7.70 -13.47
CA PHE A 464 -2.10 6.38 -13.70
C PHE A 464 -3.16 6.35 -14.82
N ASN A 465 -3.49 7.50 -15.42
CA ASN A 465 -4.52 7.67 -16.46
C ASN A 465 -5.94 7.26 -16.01
N PHE A 466 -6.40 7.70 -14.84
CA PHE A 466 -7.71 7.32 -14.26
C PHE A 466 -8.92 8.20 -14.65
#